data_AF-A0A3D2IEI7-F1
#
_entry.id   AF-A0A3D2IEI7-F1
#
_cell.length_a   1.000
_cell.length_b   1.000
_cell.length_c   1.000
_cell.angle_alpha   90.00
_cell.angle_beta   90.00
_cell.angle_gamma   90.00
#
_symmetry.space_group_name_H-M   'P 1'
#
loop_
_entity.id
_entity.type
_entity.pdbx_description
1 polymer ?
#
loop_
_entity_poly.entity_id
_entity_poly.type
_entity_poly.pdbx_seq_one_letter_code
_entity_poly.pdbx_strand_id
1 'polypeptide(L)'
;MSTIQTYLTSGEVTELLSSELKKEVKYYDLDNLIRSNSIPEPELIGGRRLWSPSLIRDAKRALKIRWAKRPNLTNKRHDFIKENCHES
;
A
#
# COMPACT_ATOMS: atom_id res chain seq x y z
N MET A 1 -1.93 4.35 -31.57
CA MET A 1 -1.14 3.32 -30.87
C MET A 1 -1.90 2.91 -29.63
N SER A 2 -2.43 1.69 -29.60
CA SER A 2 -3.05 1.11 -28.40
C SER A 2 -1.93 0.81 -27.39
N THR A 3 -1.78 1.66 -26.38
CA THR A 3 -0.95 1.33 -25.22
C THR A 3 -1.55 0.08 -24.59
N ILE A 4 -0.82 -1.03 -24.67
CA ILE A 4 -1.18 -2.25 -23.96
C ILE A 4 -1.31 -1.87 -22.49
N GLN A 5 -2.54 -1.88 -21.98
CA GLN A 5 -2.79 -1.69 -20.56
C GLN A 5 -2.37 -2.98 -19.87
N THR A 6 -1.16 -2.98 -19.32
CA THR A 6 -0.67 -4.11 -18.53
C THR A 6 -1.38 -4.08 -17.18
N TYR A 7 -2.29 -5.02 -16.98
CA TYR A 7 -2.88 -5.29 -15.68
C TYR A 7 -1.87 -6.05 -14.83
N LEU A 8 -1.82 -5.73 -13.54
CA LEU A 8 -0.95 -6.40 -12.57
C LEU A 8 -1.78 -7.14 -11.53
N THR A 9 -1.27 -8.25 -11.03
CA THR A 9 -1.80 -8.92 -9.84
C THR A 9 -1.47 -8.13 -8.57
N SER A 10 -2.20 -8.37 -7.49
CA SER A 10 -1.91 -7.72 -6.20
C SER A 10 -0.46 -7.90 -5.75
N GLY A 11 0.18 -9.03 -6.06
CA GLY A 11 1.59 -9.28 -5.69
C GLY A 11 2.54 -8.37 -6.45
N GLU A 12 2.41 -8.33 -7.76
CA GLU A 12 3.20 -7.44 -8.63
C GLU A 12 3.00 -5.97 -8.23
N VAL A 13 1.77 -5.58 -7.86
CA VAL A 13 1.48 -4.23 -7.35
C VAL A 13 2.18 -3.95 -6.02
N THR A 14 2.18 -4.90 -5.07
CA THR A 14 2.90 -4.71 -3.80
C THR A 14 4.40 -4.55 -4.01
N GLU A 15 5.01 -5.33 -4.90
CA GLU A 15 6.43 -5.23 -5.24
C GLU A 15 6.76 -3.90 -5.92
N LEU A 16 5.98 -3.54 -6.95
CA LEU A 16 6.13 -2.28 -7.68
C LEU A 16 6.03 -1.08 -6.73
N LEU A 17 4.97 -1.01 -5.93
CA LEU A 17 4.76 0.11 -5.01
C LEU A 17 5.80 0.14 -3.90
N SER A 18 6.27 -1.01 -3.42
CA SER A 18 7.36 -1.06 -2.42
C SER A 18 8.64 -0.44 -2.95
N SER A 19 8.99 -0.78 -4.19
CA SER A 19 10.15 -0.22 -4.90
C SER A 19 10.00 1.29 -5.13
N GLU A 20 8.88 1.72 -5.72
CA GLU A 20 8.64 3.12 -6.07
C GLU A 20 8.52 4.05 -4.86
N LEU A 21 7.97 3.56 -3.75
CA LEU A 21 7.77 4.33 -2.53
C LEU A 21 8.95 4.23 -1.56
N LYS A 22 9.94 3.37 -1.84
CA LYS A 22 11.08 3.06 -0.96
C LYS A 22 10.64 2.68 0.45
N LYS A 23 9.50 1.98 0.55
CA LYS A 23 8.87 1.56 1.80
C LYS A 23 8.06 0.29 1.55
N GLU A 24 8.17 -0.69 2.45
CA GLU A 24 7.44 -1.95 2.34
C GLU A 24 5.91 -1.71 2.26
N VAL A 25 5.29 -2.25 1.20
CA VAL A 25 3.84 -2.28 0.97
C VAL A 25 3.39 -3.74 1.00
N LYS A 26 2.43 -4.06 1.86
CA LYS A 26 1.90 -5.42 2.01
C LYS A 26 0.53 -5.55 1.32
N TYR A 27 0.12 -6.79 1.04
CA TYR A 27 -1.23 -7.08 0.54
C TYR A 27 -2.32 -6.45 1.42
N TYR A 28 -2.13 -6.50 2.75
CA TYR A 28 -3.07 -5.90 3.69
C TYR A 28 -3.15 -4.37 3.57
N ASP A 29 -2.09 -3.69 3.10
CA ASP A 29 -2.17 -2.26 2.84
C ASP A 29 -3.10 -1.97 1.67
N LEU A 30 -3.00 -2.75 0.58
CA LEU A 30 -3.90 -2.64 -0.57
C LEU A 30 -5.34 -2.98 -0.20
N ASP A 31 -5.57 -4.07 0.54
CA ASP A 31 -6.89 -4.46 1.03
C ASP A 31 -7.53 -3.38 1.91
N ASN A 32 -6.72 -2.72 2.76
CA ASN A 32 -7.22 -1.63 3.58
C ASN A 32 -7.71 -0.46 2.74
N LEU A 33 -6.99 -0.10 1.65
CA LEU A 33 -7.40 1.00 0.79
C LEU A 33 -8.75 0.71 0.13
N ILE A 34 -8.96 -0.53 -0.30
CA ILE A 34 -10.24 -1.00 -0.87
C ILE A 34 -11.32 -0.96 0.21
N ARG A 35 -11.08 -1.57 1.37
CA ARG A 35 -12.04 -1.63 2.49
C ARG A 35 -12.43 -0.26 3.04
N SER A 36 -11.52 0.71 3.01
CA SER A 36 -11.81 2.09 3.43
C SER A 36 -12.32 2.98 2.30
N ASN A 37 -12.71 2.40 1.15
CA ASN A 37 -13.16 3.11 -0.05
C ASN A 37 -12.23 4.25 -0.47
N SER A 38 -10.92 4.09 -0.22
CA SER A 38 -9.90 5.07 -0.60
C SER A 38 -9.50 4.93 -2.07
N ILE A 39 -9.75 3.76 -2.65
CA ILE A 39 -9.65 3.44 -4.07
C ILE A 39 -10.81 2.49 -4.42
N PRO A 40 -11.25 2.40 -5.70
CA PRO A 40 -12.23 1.40 -6.11
C PRO A 40 -11.64 -0.02 -6.04
N GLU A 41 -12.52 -1.02 -6.00
CA GLU A 41 -12.09 -2.42 -6.02
C GLU A 41 -11.49 -2.80 -7.39
N PRO A 42 -10.34 -3.50 -7.44
CA PRO A 42 -9.80 -4.01 -8.70
C PRO A 42 -10.73 -5.03 -9.37
N GLU A 43 -10.59 -5.19 -10.68
CA GLU A 43 -11.37 -6.18 -11.43
C GLU A 43 -11.05 -7.61 -10.96
N LEU A 44 -12.06 -8.46 -10.87
CA LEU A 44 -11.90 -9.87 -10.53
C LEU A 44 -12.02 -10.72 -11.80
N ILE A 45 -10.89 -11.22 -12.29
CA ILE A 45 -10.83 -12.07 -13.49
C ILE A 45 -10.21 -13.42 -13.10
N GLY A 46 -10.94 -14.51 -13.34
CA GLY A 46 -10.50 -15.86 -13.00
C GLY A 46 -10.17 -16.04 -11.50
N GLY A 47 -10.88 -15.33 -10.63
CA GLY A 47 -10.65 -15.35 -9.17
C GLY A 47 -9.43 -14.55 -8.70
N ARG A 48 -8.79 -13.78 -9.58
CA ARG A 48 -7.64 -12.92 -9.24
C ARG A 48 -8.00 -11.46 -9.39
N ARG A 49 -7.53 -10.63 -8.46
CA ARG A 49 -7.63 -9.16 -8.56
C ARG A 49 -6.60 -8.66 -9.55
N LEU A 50 -7.07 -7.99 -10.59
CA LEU A 50 -6.28 -7.35 -11.63
C LEU A 50 -6.36 -5.84 -11.50
N TRP A 51 -5.19 -5.22 -11.41
CA TRP A 51 -5.00 -3.82 -11.15
C TRP A 51 -4.62 -3.10 -12.44
N SER A 52 -5.46 -2.17 -12.85
CA SER A 52 -5.16 -1.30 -13.99
C SER A 52 -4.11 -0.24 -13.62
N PRO A 53 -3.38 0.31 -14.61
CA PRO A 53 -2.39 1.36 -14.35
C PRO A 53 -2.94 2.59 -13.62
N SER A 54 -4.19 2.98 -13.89
CA SER A 54 -4.86 4.07 -13.17
C SER A 54 -5.06 3.73 -11.70
N LEU A 55 -5.53 2.51 -11.41
CA LEU A 55 -5.78 2.06 -10.05
C LEU A 55 -4.49 1.95 -9.22
N ILE A 56 -3.40 1.51 -9.84
CA ILE A 56 -2.07 1.47 -9.19
C ILE A 56 -1.61 2.88 -8.81
N ARG A 57 -1.79 3.86 -9.70
CA ARG A 57 -1.48 5.26 -9.43
C ARG A 57 -2.32 5.82 -8.27
N ASP A 58 -3.61 5.47 -8.22
CA ASP A 58 -4.50 5.89 -7.15
C ASP A 58 -4.12 5.24 -5.81
N ALA A 59 -3.77 3.95 -5.81
CA ALA A 59 -3.27 3.24 -4.64
C ALA A 59 -1.99 3.89 -4.10
N LYS A 60 -1.03 4.19 -4.98
CA LYS A 60 0.21 4.91 -4.64
C LYS A 60 -0.09 6.25 -3.94
N ARG A 61 -1.02 7.03 -4.49
CA ARG A 61 -1.43 8.32 -3.92
C ARG A 61 -2.07 8.13 -2.54
N ALA A 62 -2.98 7.17 -2.41
CA ALA A 62 -3.68 6.90 -1.17
C ALA A 62 -2.73 6.42 -0.06
N LEU A 63 -1.75 5.56 -0.38
CA LEU A 63 -0.71 5.14 0.57
C LEU A 63 0.10 6.32 1.11
N LYS A 64 0.56 7.22 0.22
CA LYS A 64 1.29 8.43 0.62
C LYS A 64 0.47 9.29 1.58
N ILE A 65 -0.81 9.52 1.27
CA ILE A 65 -1.73 10.29 2.13
C ILE A 65 -1.90 9.59 3.48
N ARG A 66 -2.10 8.27 3.47
CA ARG A 66 -2.30 7.47 4.70
C ARG A 66 -1.09 7.54 5.62
N TRP A 67 0.12 7.45 5.08
CA TRP A 67 1.36 7.57 5.85
C TRP A 67 1.58 9.00 6.36
N ALA A 68 1.30 10.01 5.54
CA ALA A 68 1.39 11.41 5.95
C ALA A 68 0.40 11.75 7.08
N LYS A 69 -0.79 11.13 7.09
CA LYS A 69 -1.80 11.29 8.15
C LYS A 69 -1.52 10.45 9.40
N ARG A 70 -0.65 9.43 9.31
CA ARG A 70 -0.27 8.55 10.44
C ARG A 70 1.25 8.58 10.70
N PRO A 71 1.87 9.75 10.94
CA PRO A 71 3.28 9.82 11.25
C PRO A 71 3.60 9.15 12.62
N ASN A 72 2.63 9.15 13.54
CA ASN A 72 2.87 8.82 14.96
C ASN A 72 2.65 7.36 15.38
N LEU A 73 2.21 6.45 14.49
CA LEU A 73 2.15 5.02 14.85
C LEU A 73 3.51 4.32 14.73
N THR A 74 4.43 4.88 13.95
CA THR A 74 5.80 4.35 13.79
C THR A 74 6.72 4.87 14.90
N ASN A 75 6.60 6.15 15.27
CA ASN A 75 7.44 6.75 16.34
C ASN A 75 7.05 6.27 17.75
N LYS A 76 5.74 6.09 18.05
CA LYS A 76 5.31 5.60 19.37
C LYS A 76 5.81 4.20 19.72
N ARG A 77 6.10 3.35 18.73
CA ARG A 77 6.75 2.05 18.96
C ARG A 77 8.23 2.21 19.32
N HIS A 78 8.92 3.18 18.73
CA HIS A 78 10.33 3.42 18.98
C HIS A 78 10.58 4.10 20.33
N ASP A 79 9.68 5.01 20.73
CA ASP A 79 9.72 5.68 22.03
C ASP A 79 9.37 4.71 23.17
N PHE A 80 8.36 3.85 22.98
CA PHE A 80 7.98 2.83 23.97
C PHE A 80 9.10 1.80 24.23
N ILE A 81 9.87 1.42 23.20
CA ILE A 81 11.02 0.51 23.37
C ILE A 81 12.17 1.21 24.11
N LYS A 82 12.41 2.51 23.88
CA LYS A 82 13.47 3.25 24.57
C LYS A 82 13.17 3.52 26.04
N GLU A 83 11.92 3.81 26.40
CA GLU A 83 11.53 4.03 27.81
C GLU A 83 11.62 2.75 28.65
N ASN A 84 11.45 1.56 28.07
CA ASN A 84 11.46 0.30 28.82
C ASN A 84 12.79 -0.49 28.73
N CYS A 85 13.80 0.00 28.03
CA CYS A 85 15.12 -0.66 27.92
C CYS A 85 16.22 -0.01 28.78
N HIS A 86 15.89 0.98 29.63
CA HIS A 86 16.84 1.64 30.53
C HIS A 86 16.71 1.25 32.01
N GLU A 87 15.95 0.19 32.32
CA GLU A 87 15.94 -0.44 33.64
C GLU A 87 16.47 -1.88 33.54
N SER A 88 17.80 -2.04 33.52
CA SER A 88 18.54 -3.25 33.92
C SER A 88 20.01 -2.92 34.11
#